data_AF-A0A7S2Z7G1-F1
#
_entry.id   AF-A0A7S2Z7G1-F1
#
_cell.length_a   1.000
_cell.length_b   1.000
_cell.length_c   1.000
_cell.angle_alpha   90.00
_cell.angle_beta   90.00
_cell.angle_gamma   90.00
#
_symmetry.space_group_name_H-M   'P 1'
#
loop_
_entity.id
_entity.type
_entity.pdbx_description
1 polymer ?
#
loop_
_entity_poly.entity_id
_entity_poly.type
_entity_poly.pdbx_seq_one_letter_code
_entity_poly.pdbx_strand_id
1 'polypeptide(L)'
;MPGRSTHLLFRAKPLSSLACHLGFAGRATSRPRHAHAHIPRPDRRALPGVSGVQSIHQLKGQGHPPRFAKTMSTSAKRTREDYCVGPYFFLDPFAERQWDDADKYKGGRITATKAEFTEQVNALYEKGGKELVGGYAPFCKHVFVPAFVDLPVQAVAITEDNKTLVKSAYIRRTEKEIPVLARWIEAADLKEGVPNAKYLDIILYSREQIVAERVAQGDSQEAVEAELPELPWGIISIKAQDENSEIPMQPITMMRNALGKAEGGSGVPLDREKYQASVDYWDKHVTIQG
;
A
#
# COMPACT_ATOMS: atom_id res chain seq x y z
N MET A 1 -55.32 55.21 12.72
CA MET A 1 -55.56 54.65 11.37
C MET A 1 -54.62 53.44 11.18
N PRO A 2 -55.04 52.41 10.42
CA PRO A 2 -54.98 50.97 10.81
C PRO A 2 -53.64 50.27 10.50
N GLY A 3 -53.33 49.01 10.88
CA GLY A 3 -54.02 47.86 11.53
C GLY A 3 -53.42 46.55 10.94
N ARG A 4 -53.43 45.32 11.51
CA ARG A 4 -54.10 44.61 12.65
C ARG A 4 -53.03 43.72 13.39
N SER A 5 -53.23 43.09 14.56
CA SER A 5 -54.02 41.89 14.95
C SER A 5 -53.84 40.67 14.02
N THR A 6 -53.58 39.42 14.47
CA THR A 6 -54.13 38.71 15.66
C THR A 6 -53.22 37.66 16.34
N HIS A 7 -53.52 37.38 17.61
CA HIS A 7 -53.11 36.22 18.47
C HIS A 7 -53.53 34.84 17.88
N LEU A 8 -52.98 33.67 18.28
CA LEU A 8 -53.18 33.00 19.60
C LEU A 8 -52.20 31.84 19.88
N LEU A 9 -51.95 31.57 21.17
CA LEU A 9 -51.33 30.33 21.68
C LEU A 9 -52.36 29.18 21.76
N PHE A 10 -51.92 27.91 21.86
CA PHE A 10 -52.45 27.00 22.89
C PHE A 10 -51.48 25.87 23.29
N ARG A 11 -51.76 25.21 24.42
CA ARG A 11 -50.86 24.37 25.24
C ARG A 11 -50.88 22.86 24.94
N ALA A 12 -49.77 22.24 25.32
CA ALA A 12 -49.48 20.81 25.52
C ALA A 12 -50.52 19.95 26.29
N LYS A 13 -50.58 18.63 25.99
CA LYS A 13 -49.98 17.52 26.79
C LYS A 13 -50.26 16.11 26.20
N PRO A 14 -49.56 15.04 26.65
CA PRO A 14 -49.58 13.70 26.02
C PRO A 14 -50.36 12.61 26.80
N LEU A 15 -50.80 11.57 26.09
CA LEU A 15 -51.36 10.25 26.51
C LEU A 15 -51.21 9.29 25.30
N SER A 16 -51.17 7.95 25.37
CA SER A 16 -50.94 6.98 26.46
C SER A 16 -50.69 5.57 25.87
N SER A 17 -50.19 4.66 26.70
CA SER A 17 -50.09 3.20 26.47
C SER A 17 -51.31 2.54 25.78
N LEU A 18 -51.06 1.53 24.94
CA LEU A 18 -51.77 0.25 25.06
C LEU A 18 -50.93 -0.93 24.57
N ALA A 19 -50.72 -1.93 25.43
CA ALA A 19 -50.27 -3.26 25.04
C ALA A 19 -51.49 -4.18 24.90
N CYS A 20 -51.42 -5.17 24.00
CA CYS A 20 -52.42 -6.23 23.95
C CYS A 20 -51.74 -7.60 23.71
N HIS A 21 -52.08 -8.58 24.55
CA HIS A 21 -51.66 -9.98 24.45
C HIS A 21 -52.76 -10.80 23.77
N LEU A 22 -52.35 -11.76 22.92
CA LEU A 22 -53.03 -13.00 22.49
C LEU A 22 -52.06 -13.68 21.49
N GLY A 23 -51.83 -14.99 21.44
CA GLY A 23 -52.37 -16.09 22.24
C GLY A 23 -52.43 -17.38 21.40
N PHE A 24 -51.37 -18.21 21.44
CA PHE A 24 -51.31 -19.65 21.11
C PHE A 24 -51.95 -20.20 19.79
N ALA A 25 -51.12 -20.79 18.93
CA ALA A 25 -51.25 -22.18 18.44
C ALA A 25 -50.22 -22.47 17.31
N GLY A 26 -49.57 -23.63 17.33
CA GLY A 26 -48.50 -23.96 16.38
C GLY A 26 -48.92 -24.87 15.22
N ARG A 27 -48.13 -24.89 14.16
CA ARG A 27 -47.93 -26.06 13.28
C ARG A 27 -46.50 -26.10 12.78
N ALA A 28 -45.86 -27.27 12.92
CA ALA A 28 -44.53 -27.49 12.39
C ALA A 28 -44.59 -27.68 10.86
N THR A 29 -43.67 -27.04 10.14
CA THR A 29 -43.36 -27.37 8.74
C THR A 29 -41.91 -27.82 8.64
N SER A 30 -41.71 -29.01 8.09
CA SER A 30 -40.43 -29.70 8.01
C SER A 30 -39.50 -29.06 6.98
N ARG A 31 -38.30 -28.64 7.38
CA ARG A 31 -37.21 -28.38 6.43
C ARG A 31 -36.71 -29.71 5.83
N PRO A 32 -36.43 -29.79 4.52
CA PRO A 32 -35.78 -30.96 3.93
C PRO A 32 -34.38 -31.14 4.52
N ARG A 33 -34.01 -32.38 4.89
CA ARG A 33 -32.61 -32.72 5.20
C ARG A 33 -31.87 -32.95 3.89
N HIS A 34 -30.88 -32.13 3.57
CA HIS A 34 -29.89 -32.51 2.58
C HIS A 34 -29.05 -33.67 3.13
N ALA A 35 -28.91 -34.74 2.34
CA ALA A 35 -28.09 -35.88 2.71
C ALA A 35 -26.60 -35.50 2.61
N HIS A 36 -25.85 -35.68 3.70
CA HIS A 36 -24.40 -35.61 3.64
C HIS A 36 -23.86 -36.86 2.93
N ALA A 37 -23.11 -36.66 1.84
CA ALA A 37 -22.36 -37.73 1.21
C ALA A 37 -21.30 -38.26 2.19
N HIS A 38 -21.31 -39.56 2.44
CA HIS A 38 -20.43 -40.21 3.41
C HIS A 38 -19.04 -40.43 2.79
N ILE A 39 -18.08 -39.55 3.08
CA ILE A 39 -16.68 -39.77 2.67
C ILE A 39 -16.07 -40.85 3.58
N PRO A 40 -15.55 -41.97 3.04
CA PRO A 40 -14.90 -43.00 3.85
C PRO A 40 -13.54 -42.49 4.37
N ARG A 41 -13.26 -42.74 5.65
CA ARG A 41 -11.93 -42.48 6.24
C ARG A 41 -10.94 -43.55 5.77
N PRO A 42 -9.70 -43.20 5.39
CA PRO A 42 -8.69 -44.20 5.06
C PRO A 42 -8.29 -45.03 6.29
N ASP A 43 -8.01 -46.31 6.03
CA ASP A 43 -7.71 -47.35 7.04
C ASP A 43 -6.39 -47.07 7.79
N ARG A 44 -6.39 -47.22 9.13
CA ARG A 44 -5.17 -47.12 9.94
C ARG A 44 -4.42 -48.45 9.92
N ARG A 45 -3.60 -48.68 8.90
CA ARG A 45 -2.56 -49.72 8.93
C ARG A 45 -1.17 -49.10 9.02
N ALA A 46 -0.33 -49.76 9.80
CA ALA A 46 0.98 -49.25 10.19
C ALA A 46 1.97 -49.19 9.02
N LEU A 47 2.83 -48.18 9.04
CA LEU A 47 4.10 -48.16 8.31
C LEU A 47 5.25 -48.34 9.33
N PRO A 48 6.32 -49.07 8.96
CA PRO A 48 7.40 -49.43 9.89
C PRO A 48 8.25 -48.23 10.29
N GLY A 49 8.87 -48.33 11.47
CA GLY A 49 9.55 -47.21 12.12
C GLY A 49 10.84 -46.76 11.44
N VAL A 50 11.16 -45.47 11.62
CA VAL A 50 12.47 -44.89 11.29
C VAL A 50 13.10 -44.39 12.58
N SER A 51 14.08 -45.14 13.09
CA SER A 51 14.96 -44.71 14.18
C SER A 51 16.00 -43.73 13.63
N GLY A 52 16.08 -42.51 14.17
CA GLY A 52 17.03 -41.51 13.64
C GLY A 52 16.97 -40.12 14.26
N VAL A 53 16.91 -40.02 15.59
CA VAL A 53 17.14 -38.72 16.26
C VAL A 53 18.65 -38.56 16.47
N GLN A 54 19.30 -37.74 15.66
CA GLN A 54 20.61 -37.19 15.97
C GLN A 54 20.52 -35.68 16.18
N SER A 55 20.99 -35.25 17.34
CA SER A 55 21.10 -33.83 17.73
C SER A 55 22.18 -33.15 16.88
N ILE A 56 21.83 -32.03 16.26
CA ILE A 56 22.82 -31.14 15.63
C ILE A 56 22.97 -29.90 16.52
N HIS A 57 23.99 -29.92 17.37
CA HIS A 57 24.52 -28.71 17.99
C HIS A 57 25.37 -27.92 16.98
N GLN A 58 25.39 -26.60 17.15
CA GLN A 58 26.43 -25.66 16.68
C GLN A 58 26.81 -25.70 15.18
N LEU A 59 26.22 -24.78 14.40
CA LEU A 59 26.98 -24.04 13.40
C LEU A 59 26.71 -22.53 13.54
N LYS A 60 27.69 -21.80 14.08
CA LYS A 60 27.76 -20.34 13.96
C LYS A 60 28.28 -20.02 12.56
N GLY A 61 27.37 -19.63 11.65
CA GLY A 61 27.71 -19.15 10.30
C GLY A 61 27.35 -17.68 10.15
N GLN A 62 28.31 -16.84 9.77
CA GLN A 62 28.09 -15.40 9.58
C GLN A 62 27.24 -15.14 8.34
N GLY A 63 26.00 -14.66 8.54
CA GLY A 63 25.11 -14.30 7.45
C GLY A 63 25.51 -12.98 6.79
N HIS A 64 26.25 -13.04 5.68
CA HIS A 64 26.36 -11.90 4.77
C HIS A 64 24.96 -11.54 4.20
N PRO A 65 24.63 -10.25 4.03
CA PRO A 65 23.37 -9.86 3.40
C PRO A 65 23.32 -10.35 1.94
N PRO A 66 22.12 -10.65 1.41
CA PRO A 66 21.98 -11.13 0.04
C PRO A 66 22.42 -10.05 -0.95
N ARG A 67 23.27 -10.43 -1.91
CA ARG A 67 23.61 -9.56 -3.04
C ARG A 67 22.36 -9.29 -3.87
N PHE A 68 21.85 -8.06 -3.81
CA PHE A 68 20.95 -7.55 -4.84
C PHE A 68 21.64 -7.69 -6.21
N ALA A 69 20.85 -7.96 -7.25
CA ALA A 69 21.39 -8.03 -8.60
C ALA A 69 22.01 -6.67 -8.94
N LYS A 70 23.22 -6.67 -9.54
CA LYS A 70 23.85 -5.45 -10.04
C LYS A 70 22.99 -4.85 -11.15
N THR A 71 22.09 -3.93 -10.80
CA THR A 71 21.82 -2.80 -11.68
C THR A 71 23.16 -2.11 -11.85
N MET A 72 23.71 -2.08 -13.06
CA MET A 72 24.99 -1.42 -13.28
C MET A 72 24.83 0.06 -12.95
N SER A 73 25.61 0.57 -11.99
CA SER A 73 25.76 2.01 -11.79
C SER A 73 26.47 2.57 -13.02
N THR A 74 25.69 3.00 -14.00
CA THR A 74 26.12 3.80 -15.15
C THR A 74 25.71 5.26 -14.95
N SER A 75 25.57 5.71 -13.70
CA SER A 75 25.43 7.14 -13.45
C SER A 75 26.74 7.81 -13.85
N ALA A 76 26.66 8.81 -14.72
CA ALA A 76 27.68 9.84 -14.76
C ALA A 76 27.87 10.38 -13.33
N LYS A 77 29.10 10.78 -13.00
CA LYS A 77 29.46 11.26 -11.67
C LYS A 77 28.68 12.55 -11.41
N ARG A 78 27.55 12.46 -10.69
CA ARG A 78 26.75 13.64 -10.32
C ARG A 78 27.54 14.49 -9.34
N THR A 79 27.25 15.78 -9.32
CA THR A 79 27.59 16.67 -8.22
C THR A 79 26.32 17.13 -7.51
N ARG A 80 26.47 17.83 -6.39
CA ARG A 80 25.35 18.30 -5.56
C ARG A 80 24.41 19.24 -6.31
N GLU A 81 24.95 19.94 -7.30
CA GLU A 81 24.26 20.89 -8.17
C GLU A 81 23.33 20.21 -9.20
N ASP A 82 23.51 18.91 -9.49
CA ASP A 82 22.64 18.14 -10.39
C ASP A 82 21.30 17.74 -9.74
N TYR A 83 21.16 17.92 -8.42
CA TYR A 83 19.98 17.52 -7.68
C TYR A 83 18.89 18.60 -7.75
N CYS A 84 17.65 18.16 -8.01
CA CYS A 84 16.48 19.00 -7.76
C CYS A 84 16.31 19.14 -6.24
N VAL A 85 16.46 20.35 -5.71
CA VAL A 85 16.44 20.66 -4.28
C VAL A 85 15.40 21.71 -3.95
N GLY A 86 14.72 21.56 -2.80
CA GLY A 86 13.96 22.62 -2.15
C GLY A 86 14.41 22.81 -0.69
N PRO A 87 13.76 23.68 0.09
CA PRO A 87 14.22 24.03 1.45
C PRO A 87 14.19 22.88 2.48
N TYR A 88 13.45 21.81 2.22
CA TYR A 88 13.27 20.67 3.15
C TYR A 88 13.66 19.34 2.53
N PHE A 89 13.36 19.15 1.23
CA PHE A 89 13.50 17.88 0.52
C PHE A 89 14.24 18.06 -0.82
N PHE A 90 15.03 17.06 -1.18
CA PHE A 90 15.57 16.88 -2.54
C PHE A 90 14.90 15.69 -3.25
N LEU A 91 14.95 15.66 -4.57
CA LEU A 91 14.55 14.48 -5.35
C LEU A 91 15.71 13.47 -5.41
N ASP A 92 15.48 12.25 -4.96
CA ASP A 92 16.47 11.18 -5.08
C ASP A 92 16.44 10.57 -6.50
N PRO A 93 17.60 10.21 -7.10
CA PRO A 93 17.66 9.58 -8.43
C PRO A 93 16.79 8.32 -8.58
N PHE A 94 16.51 7.59 -7.50
CA PHE A 94 15.62 6.43 -7.51
C PHE A 94 14.17 6.79 -7.88
N ALA A 95 13.70 8.01 -7.54
CA ALA A 95 12.39 8.51 -7.91
C ALA A 95 12.31 8.96 -9.38
N GLU A 96 13.44 9.30 -10.01
CA GLU A 96 13.49 9.83 -11.38
C GLU A 96 12.93 8.85 -12.44
N ARG A 97 12.93 7.54 -12.17
CA ARG A 97 12.28 6.51 -13.02
C ARG A 97 10.81 6.80 -13.36
N GLN A 98 10.12 7.58 -12.52
CA GLN A 98 8.71 7.93 -12.67
C GLN A 98 8.51 8.99 -13.77
N TRP A 99 9.59 9.69 -14.14
CA TRP A 99 9.71 10.48 -15.36
C TRP A 99 10.33 9.64 -16.47
N ASP A 100 11.54 9.10 -16.25
CA ASP A 100 12.44 8.70 -17.33
C ASP A 100 12.31 7.24 -17.80
N ASP A 101 11.93 6.29 -16.93
CA ASP A 101 11.93 4.85 -17.26
C ASP A 101 10.56 4.42 -17.81
N ALA A 102 10.23 4.95 -19.01
CA ALA A 102 8.98 4.74 -19.73
C ALA A 102 8.57 3.26 -19.84
N ASP A 103 9.54 2.38 -20.09
CA ASP A 103 9.31 0.96 -20.39
C ASP A 103 9.19 0.06 -19.15
N LYS A 104 9.83 0.42 -18.02
CA LYS A 104 9.90 -0.46 -16.84
C LYS A 104 9.10 0.00 -15.64
N TYR A 105 8.88 1.30 -15.45
CA TYR A 105 8.12 1.80 -14.32
C TYR A 105 6.60 1.59 -14.54
N LYS A 106 5.98 0.77 -13.69
CA LYS A 106 4.56 0.39 -13.81
C LYS A 106 3.64 1.35 -13.03
N GLY A 107 3.58 2.59 -13.48
CA GLY A 107 2.72 3.63 -12.88
C GLY A 107 2.62 4.88 -13.74
N GLY A 108 1.80 5.83 -13.29
CA GLY A 108 1.59 7.12 -13.97
C GLY A 108 2.87 7.92 -14.18
N ARG A 109 2.92 8.68 -15.28
CA ARG A 109 4.06 9.50 -15.68
C ARG A 109 3.92 10.93 -15.17
N ILE A 110 4.93 11.42 -14.47
CA ILE A 110 4.94 12.82 -14.01
C ILE A 110 5.34 13.71 -15.19
N THR A 111 4.47 14.66 -15.54
CA THR A 111 4.63 15.55 -16.70
C THR A 111 5.31 16.88 -16.35
N ALA A 112 5.17 17.36 -15.11
CA ALA A 112 5.94 18.50 -14.60
C ALA A 112 7.44 18.15 -14.54
N THR A 113 8.33 19.14 -14.69
CA THR A 113 9.76 18.89 -14.55
C THR A 113 10.11 18.45 -13.13
N LYS A 114 11.22 17.72 -12.99
CA LYS A 114 11.75 17.27 -11.68
C LYS A 114 11.96 18.45 -10.71
N ALA A 115 12.38 19.60 -11.23
CA ALA A 115 12.59 20.82 -10.45
C ALA A 115 11.26 21.42 -9.95
N GLU A 116 10.33 21.72 -10.86
CA GLU A 116 9.00 22.25 -10.51
C GLU A 116 8.24 21.32 -9.53
N PHE A 117 8.32 20.01 -9.75
CA PHE A 117 7.71 19.03 -8.86
C PHE A 117 8.32 19.09 -7.44
N THR A 118 9.65 19.17 -7.35
CA THR A 118 10.36 19.25 -6.06
C THR A 118 10.04 20.55 -5.32
N GLU A 119 10.05 21.68 -6.03
CA GLU A 119 9.66 22.99 -5.49
C GLU A 119 8.21 22.96 -4.96
N GLN A 120 7.27 22.46 -5.77
CA GLN A 120 5.86 22.41 -5.41
C GLN A 120 5.56 21.48 -4.23
N VAL A 121 6.23 20.33 -4.11
CA VAL A 121 6.16 19.47 -2.91
C VAL A 121 6.64 20.21 -1.67
N ASN A 122 7.79 20.89 -1.76
CA ASN A 122 8.34 21.64 -0.63
C ASN A 122 7.39 22.80 -0.21
N ALA A 123 6.82 23.52 -1.16
CA ALA A 123 5.87 24.61 -0.92
C ALA A 123 4.56 24.11 -0.28
N LEU A 124 4.05 22.95 -0.71
CA LEU A 124 2.85 22.33 -0.11
C LEU A 124 3.12 21.78 1.29
N TYR A 125 4.30 21.22 1.56
CA TYR A 125 4.72 20.80 2.90
C TYR A 125 4.83 21.99 3.87
N GLU A 126 5.43 23.09 3.43
CA GLU A 126 5.50 24.34 4.21
C GLU A 126 4.11 24.89 4.53
N LYS A 127 3.24 24.99 3.50
CA LYS A 127 1.85 25.43 3.66
C LYS A 127 1.01 24.46 4.53
N GLY A 128 1.35 23.18 4.52
CA GLY A 128 0.71 22.12 5.30
C GLY A 128 1.15 22.03 6.77
N GLY A 129 1.96 22.98 7.26
CA GLY A 129 2.39 23.01 8.67
C GLY A 129 3.65 22.20 8.98
N LYS A 130 4.33 21.65 7.96
CA LYS A 130 5.60 20.93 8.09
C LYS A 130 5.53 19.65 8.96
N GLU A 131 4.41 18.94 8.90
CA GLU A 131 4.23 17.65 9.58
C GLU A 131 4.74 16.48 8.74
N LEU A 132 5.53 15.59 9.36
CA LEU A 132 6.01 14.34 8.75
C LEU A 132 5.29 13.15 9.38
N VAL A 133 4.55 12.39 8.58
CA VAL A 133 3.91 11.15 9.03
C VAL A 133 4.95 10.03 9.09
N GLY A 134 4.91 9.21 10.14
CA GLY A 134 5.81 8.07 10.29
C GLY A 134 5.47 6.94 9.32
N GLY A 135 6.45 6.50 8.52
CA GLY A 135 6.32 5.31 7.68
C GLY A 135 6.68 4.03 8.43
N TYR A 136 6.92 2.95 7.66
CA TYR A 136 7.16 1.61 8.20
C TYR A 136 8.42 1.46 9.07
N ALA A 137 9.35 2.42 9.02
CA ALA A 137 10.60 2.44 9.77
C ALA A 137 10.98 3.89 10.16
N PRO A 138 11.86 4.11 11.17
CA PRO A 138 12.22 5.46 11.62
C PRO A 138 12.79 6.37 10.52
N PHE A 139 13.53 5.79 9.57
CA PHE A 139 14.13 6.45 8.40
C PHE A 139 13.15 6.69 7.25
N CYS A 140 11.89 6.24 7.36
CA CYS A 140 10.87 6.41 6.33
C CYS A 140 9.81 7.38 6.82
N LYS A 141 9.51 8.42 6.04
CA LYS A 141 8.46 9.41 6.33
C LYS A 141 7.58 9.60 5.11
N HIS A 142 6.38 10.13 5.37
CA HIS A 142 5.40 10.45 4.35
C HIS A 142 4.96 11.90 4.50
N VAL A 143 4.77 12.58 3.37
CA VAL A 143 4.01 13.83 3.28
C VAL A 143 2.89 13.58 2.28
N PHE A 144 1.66 13.83 2.72
CA PHE A 144 0.48 13.75 1.85
C PHE A 144 0.14 15.16 1.38
N VAL A 145 0.19 15.39 0.07
CA VAL A 145 -0.13 16.68 -0.56
C VAL A 145 -1.29 16.53 -1.53
N PRO A 146 -2.14 17.56 -1.73
CA PRO A 146 -3.10 17.56 -2.82
C PRO A 146 -2.40 17.35 -4.17
N ALA A 147 -2.98 16.55 -5.05
CA ALA A 147 -2.42 16.33 -6.37
C ALA A 147 -2.40 17.64 -7.18
N PHE A 148 -1.21 17.95 -7.72
CA PHE A 148 -0.95 19.11 -8.57
C PHE A 148 -0.40 18.73 -9.95
N VAL A 149 -0.37 17.43 -10.24
CA VAL A 149 -0.03 16.81 -11.53
C VAL A 149 -1.06 15.74 -11.86
N ASP A 150 -1.39 15.58 -13.13
CA ASP A 150 -2.33 14.58 -13.62
C ASP A 150 -1.70 13.18 -13.59
N LEU A 151 -1.81 12.51 -12.43
CA LEU A 151 -1.38 11.12 -12.25
C LEU A 151 -2.59 10.21 -12.01
N PRO A 152 -2.75 9.11 -12.77
CA PRO A 152 -3.77 8.11 -12.51
C PRO A 152 -3.55 7.39 -11.17
N VAL A 153 -4.63 7.09 -10.45
CA VAL A 153 -4.58 6.28 -9.23
C VAL A 153 -4.08 4.85 -9.50
N GLN A 154 -3.36 4.27 -8.55
CA GLN A 154 -2.86 2.88 -8.65
C GLN A 154 -3.90 1.83 -8.24
N ALA A 155 -5.00 2.25 -7.61
CA ALA A 155 -6.12 1.41 -7.22
C ALA A 155 -7.43 2.22 -7.26
N VAL A 156 -8.55 1.54 -7.50
CA VAL A 156 -9.90 2.12 -7.44
C VAL A 156 -10.80 1.34 -6.50
N ALA A 157 -11.82 2.00 -5.97
CA ALA A 157 -12.89 1.34 -5.25
C ALA A 157 -13.63 0.34 -6.15
N ILE A 158 -14.00 -0.82 -5.60
CA ILE A 158 -14.85 -1.81 -6.26
C ILE A 158 -16.29 -1.35 -6.12
N THR A 159 -16.98 -1.18 -7.25
CA THR A 159 -18.38 -0.75 -7.34
C THR A 159 -19.20 -1.77 -8.11
N GLU A 160 -20.53 -1.65 -8.07
CA GLU A 160 -21.42 -2.50 -8.87
C GLU A 160 -21.13 -2.42 -10.38
N ASP A 161 -20.66 -1.26 -10.86
CA ASP A 161 -20.37 -1.00 -12.27
C ASP A 161 -19.03 -1.59 -12.74
N ASN A 162 -18.04 -1.73 -11.85
CA ASN A 162 -16.69 -2.18 -12.20
C ASN A 162 -16.30 -3.58 -11.67
N LYS A 163 -17.06 -4.16 -10.71
CA LYS A 163 -16.73 -5.47 -10.10
C LYS A 163 -16.61 -6.62 -11.10
N THR A 164 -17.30 -6.54 -12.23
CA THR A 164 -17.26 -7.54 -13.30
C THR A 164 -16.00 -7.46 -14.16
N LEU A 165 -15.25 -6.36 -14.06
CA LEU A 165 -13.96 -6.15 -14.72
C LEU A 165 -12.79 -6.69 -13.89
N VAL A 166 -13.02 -7.11 -12.63
CA VAL A 166 -11.99 -7.61 -11.73
C VAL A 166 -11.48 -8.97 -12.21
N LYS A 167 -10.29 -8.96 -12.79
CA LYS A 167 -9.51 -10.13 -13.20
C LYS A 167 -8.75 -10.70 -12.01
N SER A 168 -8.40 -11.98 -12.08
CA SER A 168 -7.48 -12.59 -11.11
C SER A 168 -6.67 -13.71 -11.74
N ALA A 169 -5.42 -13.87 -11.29
CA ALA A 169 -4.52 -14.95 -11.68
C ALA A 169 -3.39 -15.10 -10.65
N TYR A 170 -2.61 -16.17 -10.79
CA TYR A 170 -1.34 -16.34 -10.09
C TYR A 170 -0.22 -15.61 -10.85
N ILE A 171 0.26 -14.50 -10.30
CA ILE A 171 1.30 -13.65 -10.92
C ILE A 171 2.56 -13.61 -10.06
N ARG A 172 3.71 -13.38 -10.70
CA ARG A 172 5.01 -13.16 -10.04
C ARG A 172 5.51 -11.75 -10.36
N ARG A 173 6.20 -11.09 -9.41
CA ARG A 173 6.83 -9.77 -9.68
C ARG A 173 8.18 -9.91 -10.40
N THR A 174 8.89 -11.00 -10.13
CA THR A 174 10.13 -11.40 -10.79
C THR A 174 10.13 -12.91 -11.01
N GLU A 175 10.96 -13.42 -11.93
CA GLU A 175 11.09 -14.86 -12.20
C GLU A 175 11.49 -15.69 -10.96
N LYS A 176 12.20 -15.06 -10.01
CA LYS A 176 12.70 -15.69 -8.79
C LYS A 176 11.66 -15.82 -7.68
N GLU A 177 10.53 -15.12 -7.79
CA GLU A 177 9.46 -15.17 -6.80
C GLU A 177 8.43 -16.24 -7.15
N ILE A 178 7.92 -16.91 -6.11
CA ILE A 178 6.73 -17.75 -6.23
C ILE A 178 5.54 -16.94 -6.74
N PRO A 179 4.71 -17.50 -7.64
CA PRO A 179 3.53 -16.80 -8.13
C PRO A 179 2.45 -16.80 -7.05
N VAL A 180 1.77 -15.67 -6.88
CA VAL A 180 0.74 -15.45 -5.86
C VAL A 180 -0.57 -15.01 -6.49
N LEU A 181 -1.70 -15.37 -5.88
CA LEU A 181 -3.00 -14.90 -6.33
C LEU A 181 -3.08 -13.37 -6.19
N ALA A 182 -3.30 -12.69 -7.30
CA ALA A 182 -3.57 -11.26 -7.36
C ALA A 182 -4.91 -11.01 -8.07
N ARG A 183 -5.49 -9.83 -7.81
CA ARG A 183 -6.64 -9.30 -8.55
C ARG A 183 -6.38 -7.88 -9.03
N TRP A 184 -6.91 -7.54 -10.20
CA TRP A 184 -6.76 -6.21 -10.80
C TRP A 184 -7.89 -5.90 -11.77
N ILE A 185 -7.99 -4.64 -12.19
CA ILE A 185 -8.72 -4.21 -13.39
C ILE A 185 -7.65 -3.73 -14.40
N GLU A 186 -7.78 -4.03 -15.69
CA GLU A 186 -6.89 -3.40 -16.68
C GLU A 186 -7.33 -1.95 -16.89
N ALA A 187 -6.37 -1.03 -17.02
CA ALA A 187 -6.64 0.36 -17.33
C ALA A 187 -7.48 0.51 -18.62
N ALA A 188 -7.28 -0.39 -19.59
CA ALA A 188 -8.02 -0.43 -20.85
C ALA A 188 -9.49 -0.93 -20.73
N ASP A 189 -9.86 -1.58 -19.63
CA ASP A 189 -11.26 -2.03 -19.39
C ASP A 189 -12.13 -0.90 -18.79
N LEU A 190 -11.51 0.16 -18.26
CA LEU A 190 -12.21 1.32 -17.68
C LEU A 190 -12.64 2.30 -18.79
N LYS A 191 -13.95 2.36 -19.04
CA LYS A 191 -14.55 3.15 -20.14
C LYS A 191 -14.21 4.65 -20.11
N GLU A 192 -14.10 5.22 -18.91
CA GLU A 192 -13.79 6.65 -18.68
C GLU A 192 -12.28 6.87 -18.47
N GLY A 193 -11.46 5.83 -18.62
CA GLY A 193 -10.06 5.81 -18.24
C GLY A 193 -9.84 5.58 -16.74
N VAL A 194 -8.57 5.66 -16.32
CA VAL A 194 -8.21 5.64 -14.91
C VAL A 194 -8.38 7.04 -14.34
N PRO A 195 -9.10 7.25 -13.22
CA PRO A 195 -9.24 8.58 -12.65
C PRO A 195 -7.90 9.12 -12.12
N ASN A 196 -7.69 10.43 -12.25
CA ASN A 196 -6.55 11.10 -11.63
C ASN A 196 -6.72 11.17 -10.11
N ALA A 197 -5.61 11.03 -9.41
CA ALA A 197 -5.54 11.05 -7.96
C ALA A 197 -5.91 12.39 -7.34
N LYS A 198 -6.53 12.37 -6.16
CA LYS A 198 -6.76 13.56 -5.32
C LYS A 198 -5.52 13.97 -4.51
N TYR A 199 -4.66 13.01 -4.18
CA TYR A 199 -3.47 13.21 -3.33
C TYR A 199 -2.24 12.49 -3.87
N LEU A 200 -1.07 12.98 -3.46
CA LEU A 200 0.21 12.32 -3.64
C LEU A 200 0.78 11.94 -2.27
N ASP A 201 1.06 10.66 -2.08
CA ASP A 201 1.91 10.15 -1.00
C ASP A 201 3.37 10.32 -1.44
N ILE A 202 4.04 11.32 -0.87
CA ILE A 202 5.46 11.60 -1.08
C ILE A 202 6.25 10.81 -0.04
N ILE A 203 6.93 9.75 -0.49
CA ILE A 203 7.71 8.87 0.38
C ILE A 203 9.13 9.40 0.47
N LEU A 204 9.56 9.67 1.70
CA LEU A 204 10.86 10.24 2.05
C LEU A 204 11.71 9.21 2.76
N TYR A 205 12.97 9.07 2.35
CA TYR A 205 14.01 8.41 3.15
C TYR A 205 14.95 9.44 3.77
N SER A 206 15.45 9.13 4.96
CA SER A 206 16.48 9.96 5.59
C SER A 206 17.78 9.88 4.79
N ARG A 207 18.55 10.97 4.77
CA ARG A 207 19.83 11.04 4.05
C ARG A 207 20.78 9.90 4.44
N GLU A 208 20.81 9.53 5.72
CA GLU A 208 21.63 8.45 6.26
C GLU A 208 21.24 7.08 5.69
N GLN A 209 19.93 6.85 5.48
CA GLN A 209 19.46 5.61 4.84
C GLN A 209 19.84 5.57 3.36
N ILE A 210 19.74 6.70 2.65
CA ILE A 210 20.13 6.79 1.22
C ILE A 210 21.64 6.51 1.07
N VAL A 211 22.47 7.09 1.95
CA VAL A 211 23.91 6.75 2.04
C VAL A 211 24.11 5.26 2.29
N ALA A 212 23.46 4.69 3.31
CA ALA A 212 23.62 3.28 3.67
C ALA A 212 23.21 2.32 2.54
N GLU A 213 22.14 2.62 1.80
CA GLU A 213 21.69 1.81 0.66
C GLU A 213 22.65 1.89 -0.53
N ARG A 214 23.18 3.07 -0.86
CA ARG A 214 24.17 3.23 -1.94
C ARG A 214 25.51 2.58 -1.60
N VAL A 215 25.97 2.70 -0.36
CA VAL A 215 27.18 1.99 0.13
C VAL A 215 26.99 0.47 0.07
N ALA A 216 25.82 -0.04 0.44
CA ALA A 216 25.50 -1.47 0.32
C ALA A 216 25.43 -1.96 -1.14
N GLN A 217 25.19 -1.07 -2.10
CA GLN A 217 25.20 -1.37 -3.55
C GLN A 217 26.61 -1.28 -4.17
N GLY A 218 27.58 -0.66 -3.48
CA GLY A 218 29.00 -0.65 -3.83
C GLY A 218 29.61 0.73 -4.06
N ASP A 219 28.88 1.81 -3.83
CA ASP A 219 29.45 3.18 -3.82
C ASP A 219 30.32 3.39 -2.56
N SER A 220 31.28 4.32 -2.58
CA SER A 220 32.02 4.70 -1.37
C SER A 220 31.26 5.75 -0.56
N GLN A 221 31.26 5.62 0.76
CA GLN A 221 30.48 6.49 1.65
C GLN A 221 30.83 7.97 1.46
N GLU A 222 32.12 8.28 1.36
CA GLU A 222 32.64 9.64 1.20
C GLU A 222 32.21 10.27 -0.13
N ALA A 223 32.03 9.46 -1.19
CA ALA A 223 31.56 9.95 -2.47
C ALA A 223 30.06 10.24 -2.43
N VAL A 224 29.26 9.35 -1.83
CA VAL A 224 27.80 9.56 -1.70
C VAL A 224 27.49 10.74 -0.78
N GLU A 225 28.22 10.90 0.33
CA GLU A 225 28.04 12.04 1.23
C GLU A 225 28.45 13.38 0.59
N ALA A 226 29.51 13.40 -0.21
CA ALA A 226 29.90 14.60 -0.96
C ALA A 226 28.90 14.95 -2.09
N GLU A 227 28.33 13.92 -2.74
CA GLU A 227 27.35 14.06 -3.82
C GLU A 227 25.98 14.54 -3.30
N LEU A 228 25.44 13.92 -2.26
CA LEU A 228 24.08 14.19 -1.78
C LEU A 228 23.93 15.61 -1.22
N PRO A 229 22.78 16.28 -1.41
CA PRO A 229 22.43 17.53 -0.73
C PRO A 229 22.53 17.42 0.81
N GLU A 230 22.84 18.54 1.47
CA GLU A 230 22.82 18.66 2.95
C GLU A 230 21.39 18.91 3.46
N LEU A 231 20.48 18.00 3.11
CA LEU A 231 19.08 18.00 3.54
C LEU A 231 18.75 16.66 4.19
N PRO A 232 17.95 16.64 5.28
CA PRO A 232 17.71 15.44 6.06
C PRO A 232 16.88 14.37 5.33
N TRP A 233 16.15 14.72 4.26
CA TRP A 233 15.19 13.83 3.60
C TRP A 233 15.26 13.94 2.07
N GLY A 234 15.32 12.79 1.41
CA GLY A 234 15.20 12.66 -0.05
C GLY A 234 13.88 12.00 -0.45
N ILE A 235 13.22 12.51 -1.49
CA ILE A 235 12.01 11.95 -2.08
C ILE A 235 12.40 10.73 -2.92
N ILE A 236 12.05 9.52 -2.45
CA ILE A 236 12.45 8.25 -3.09
C ILE A 236 11.32 7.58 -3.88
N SER A 237 10.06 8.00 -3.69
CA SER A 237 8.92 7.51 -4.48
C SER A 237 7.73 8.45 -4.34
N ILE A 238 6.86 8.49 -5.35
CA ILE A 238 5.58 9.20 -5.31
C ILE A 238 4.46 8.21 -5.64
N LYS A 239 3.44 8.08 -4.79
CA LYS A 239 2.21 7.34 -5.12
C LYS A 239 1.05 8.30 -5.37
N ALA A 240 0.31 8.05 -6.44
CA ALA A 240 -0.92 8.74 -6.77
C ALA A 240 -2.12 7.96 -6.22
N GLN A 241 -2.92 8.60 -5.37
CA GLN A 241 -3.98 7.98 -4.57
C GLN A 241 -5.11 8.94 -4.21
N ASP A 242 -6.25 8.42 -3.75
CA ASP A 242 -7.43 9.23 -3.37
C ASP A 242 -7.50 9.51 -1.86
N GLU A 243 -6.62 8.89 -1.09
CA GLU A 243 -6.50 8.96 0.35
C GLU A 243 -5.41 9.95 0.78
N ASN A 244 -5.69 10.76 1.80
CA ASN A 244 -4.72 11.67 2.43
C ASN A 244 -3.92 10.96 3.56
N SER A 245 -3.59 9.68 3.36
CA SER A 245 -2.94 8.79 4.34
C SER A 245 -2.31 7.58 3.66
N GLU A 246 -1.35 6.91 4.29
CA GLU A 246 -0.69 5.73 3.69
C GLU A 246 -1.73 4.63 3.38
N ILE A 247 -1.87 4.25 2.09
CA ILE A 247 -2.61 3.05 1.71
C ILE A 247 -1.87 1.83 2.26
N PRO A 248 -2.51 0.95 3.04
CA PRO A 248 -1.86 -0.24 3.56
C PRO A 248 -1.37 -1.14 2.40
N MET A 249 -0.19 -1.75 2.53
CA MET A 249 0.28 -2.74 1.57
C MET A 249 -0.76 -3.85 1.35
N GLN A 250 -0.89 -4.36 0.12
CA GLN A 250 -1.79 -5.50 -0.18
C GLN A 250 -1.54 -6.69 0.78
N PRO A 251 -2.58 -7.45 1.19
CA PRO A 251 -2.43 -8.52 2.20
C PRO A 251 -1.37 -9.55 1.80
N ILE A 252 -1.30 -9.89 0.52
CA ILE A 252 -0.33 -10.83 -0.05
C ILE A 252 1.13 -10.32 0.03
N THR A 253 1.34 -9.01 -0.01
CA THR A 253 2.66 -8.41 0.20
C THR A 253 3.11 -8.54 1.65
N MET A 254 2.18 -8.43 2.61
CA MET A 254 2.48 -8.68 4.02
C MET A 254 2.78 -10.17 4.28
N MET A 255 2.02 -11.09 3.68
CA MET A 255 2.29 -12.52 3.76
C MET A 255 3.66 -12.89 3.17
N ARG A 256 3.99 -12.40 1.96
CA ARG A 256 5.30 -12.62 1.34
C ARG A 256 6.44 -12.05 2.19
N ASN A 257 6.26 -10.86 2.78
CA ASN A 257 7.26 -10.28 3.67
C ASN A 257 7.62 -11.20 4.86
N ALA A 258 6.63 -11.90 5.41
CA ALA A 258 6.84 -12.86 6.49
C ALA A 258 7.51 -14.18 6.06
N LEU A 259 7.55 -14.52 4.77
CA LEU A 259 8.29 -15.68 4.25
C LEU A 259 9.81 -15.44 4.19
N GLY A 260 10.25 -14.19 4.29
CA GLY A 260 11.67 -13.82 4.32
C GLY A 260 12.34 -13.63 2.96
N LYS A 261 13.63 -13.28 3.01
CA LYS A 261 14.40 -12.78 1.86
C LYS A 261 14.60 -13.80 0.73
N ALA A 262 14.54 -15.10 1.04
CA ALA A 262 14.59 -16.18 0.04
C ALA A 262 13.39 -16.12 -0.93
N GLU A 263 12.21 -15.76 -0.43
CA GLU A 263 10.94 -15.72 -1.18
C GLU A 263 10.56 -14.30 -1.65
N GLY A 264 11.54 -13.38 -1.73
CA GLY A 264 11.31 -11.98 -2.12
C GLY A 264 10.60 -11.12 -1.06
N GLY A 265 10.55 -11.57 0.19
CA GLY A 265 10.03 -10.84 1.34
C GLY A 265 11.10 -10.06 2.12
N SER A 266 10.70 -9.09 2.93
CA SER A 266 11.62 -8.36 3.81
C SER A 266 12.16 -9.17 4.99
N GLY A 267 11.43 -10.20 5.45
CA GLY A 267 11.68 -10.92 6.70
C GLY A 267 11.03 -10.30 7.93
N VAL A 268 10.19 -9.28 7.75
CA VAL A 268 9.39 -8.69 8.84
C VAL A 268 8.24 -9.64 9.19
N PRO A 269 8.06 -10.04 10.47
CA PRO A 269 6.95 -10.89 10.90
C PRO A 269 5.57 -10.29 10.59
N LEU A 270 4.58 -11.16 10.38
CA LEU A 270 3.21 -10.72 10.07
C LEU A 270 2.53 -10.11 11.30
N ASP A 271 2.31 -8.81 11.26
CA ASP A 271 1.44 -8.07 12.17
C ASP A 271 -0.04 -8.33 11.81
N ARG A 272 -0.81 -8.88 12.75
CA ARG A 272 -2.21 -9.27 12.53
C ARG A 272 -3.16 -8.09 12.42
N GLU A 273 -2.92 -7.01 13.16
CA GLU A 273 -3.80 -5.83 13.17
C GLU A 273 -3.62 -5.05 11.88
N LYS A 274 -2.36 -4.85 11.46
CA LYS A 274 -2.04 -4.25 10.15
C LYS A 274 -2.51 -5.12 8.99
N TYR A 275 -2.46 -6.46 9.13
CA TYR A 275 -3.00 -7.36 8.12
C TYR A 275 -4.52 -7.24 8.02
N GLN A 276 -5.25 -7.12 9.13
CA GLN A 276 -6.69 -6.90 9.10
C GLN A 276 -7.04 -5.55 8.48
N ALA A 277 -6.35 -4.46 8.86
CA ALA A 277 -6.54 -3.14 8.24
C ALA A 277 -6.26 -3.15 6.73
N SER A 278 -5.25 -3.91 6.30
CA SER A 278 -4.99 -4.18 4.88
C SER A 278 -6.17 -4.90 4.21
N VAL A 279 -6.69 -5.98 4.82
CA VAL A 279 -7.87 -6.68 4.29
C VAL A 279 -9.10 -5.76 4.22
N ASP A 280 -9.38 -4.97 5.26
CA ASP A 280 -10.57 -4.10 5.33
C ASP A 280 -10.57 -2.98 4.27
N TYR A 281 -9.38 -2.52 3.88
CA TYR A 281 -9.16 -1.60 2.76
C TYR A 281 -9.27 -2.35 1.42
N TRP A 282 -8.43 -3.38 1.22
CA TRP A 282 -8.31 -4.07 -0.07
C TRP A 282 -9.52 -4.92 -0.41
N ASP A 283 -10.40 -5.29 0.52
CA ASP A 283 -11.68 -5.95 0.20
C ASP A 283 -12.57 -5.06 -0.70
N LYS A 284 -12.47 -3.74 -0.51
CA LYS A 284 -13.24 -2.71 -1.21
C LYS A 284 -12.48 -2.03 -2.34
N HIS A 285 -11.21 -2.38 -2.57
CA HIS A 285 -10.34 -1.73 -3.56
C HIS A 285 -9.61 -2.76 -4.42
N VAL A 286 -9.32 -2.39 -5.66
CA VAL A 286 -8.61 -3.23 -6.63
C VAL A 286 -7.54 -2.43 -7.34
N THR A 287 -6.33 -3.00 -7.45
CA THR A 287 -5.24 -2.37 -8.19
C THR A 287 -5.55 -2.29 -9.67
N ILE A 288 -5.05 -1.27 -10.33
CA ILE A 288 -5.08 -1.14 -11.79
C ILE A 288 -3.76 -1.66 -12.37
N GLN A 289 -3.82 -2.33 -13.51
CA GLN A 289 -2.64 -2.71 -14.31
C GLN A 289 -2.76 -2.14 -15.72
N GLY A 290 -1.61 -1.89 -16.34
CA GLY A 290 -1.41 -1.34 -17.69
C GLY A 290 0.04 -1.50 -18.11
#